data_AF-A0A7L8SCM0-F1
#
_entry.id   AF-A0A7L8SCM0-F1
#
_cell.length_a   1.000
_cell.length_b   1.000
_cell.length_c   1.000
_cell.angle_alpha   90.00
_cell.angle_beta   90.00
_cell.angle_gamma   90.00
#
_symmetry.space_group_name_H-M   'P 1'
#
loop_
_entity.id
_entity.type
_entity.pdbx_description
1 polymer ?
#
loop_
_entity_poly.entity_id
_entity_poly.type
_entity_poly.pdbx_seq_one_letter_code
_entity_poly.pdbx_strand_id
1 'polypeptide(L)'
;MPAPHNHNDIIHIDVCVERLASCHVTLQDVKINLKHPLSEPAFRYAVVEYMTLFNPSKDGQGLPRRIPIAWIPANYLSLHKRLKKTRNQLLAHSDMSVLDGSLNLEEARGLPVTTTTLTHVDDLAALKNVDEFLDLLQAVRDKLFEERRKQVAALSNTQP
;
A
#
# COMPACT_ATOMS: atom_id res chain seq x y z
N MET A 1 25.47 -22.56 9.82
CA MET A 1 25.85 -22.18 8.44
C MET A 1 25.11 -20.89 8.10
N PRO A 2 25.80 -19.78 7.78
CA PRO A 2 25.12 -18.59 7.30
C PRO A 2 24.53 -18.87 5.92
N ALA A 3 23.25 -18.55 5.72
CA ALA A 3 22.57 -18.73 4.45
C ALA A 3 23.25 -17.88 3.36
N PRO A 4 23.35 -18.36 2.10
CA PRO A 4 23.98 -17.60 1.03
C PRO A 4 23.27 -16.26 0.87
N HIS A 5 24.02 -15.17 1.00
CA HIS A 5 23.54 -13.81 0.77
C HIS A 5 23.16 -13.68 -0.71
N ASN A 6 21.87 -13.76 -0.99
CA ASN A 6 21.33 -13.67 -2.34
C ASN A 6 21.46 -12.20 -2.79
N HIS A 7 22.28 -11.90 -3.80
CA HIS A 7 22.31 -10.58 -4.47
C HIS A 7 20.90 -10.10 -4.87
N ASN A 8 20.04 -11.07 -5.14
CA ASN A 8 18.61 -10.96 -5.35
C ASN A 8 17.84 -10.21 -4.23
N ASP A 9 18.28 -10.30 -2.98
CA ASP A 9 17.63 -9.64 -1.85
C ASP A 9 17.92 -8.13 -1.81
N ILE A 10 19.12 -7.71 -2.23
CA ILE A 10 19.47 -6.29 -2.32
C ILE A 10 18.67 -5.60 -3.41
N ILE A 11 18.57 -6.21 -4.60
CA ILE A 11 17.75 -5.66 -5.70
C ILE A 11 16.29 -5.52 -5.25
N HIS A 12 15.76 -6.53 -4.54
CA HIS A 12 14.41 -6.45 -4.00
C HIS A 12 14.25 -5.31 -2.97
N ILE A 13 15.24 -5.10 -2.10
CA ILE A 13 15.24 -3.96 -1.15
C ILE A 13 15.25 -2.63 -1.90
N ASP A 14 16.07 -2.48 -2.95
CA ASP A 14 16.15 -1.25 -3.73
C ASP A 14 14.81 -0.92 -4.41
N VAL A 15 14.17 -1.90 -5.04
CA VAL A 15 12.80 -1.75 -5.58
C VAL A 15 11.80 -1.35 -4.50
N CYS A 16 11.90 -1.92 -3.29
CA CYS A 16 11.01 -1.54 -2.19
C CYS A 16 11.26 -0.09 -1.72
N VAL A 17 12.51 0.37 -1.70
CA VAL A 17 12.86 1.75 -1.36
C VAL A 17 12.28 2.73 -2.39
N GLU A 18 12.39 2.43 -3.67
CA GLU A 18 11.80 3.25 -4.75
C GLU A 18 10.28 3.34 -4.62
N ARG A 19 9.60 2.22 -4.37
CA ARG A 19 8.14 2.21 -4.15
C ARG A 19 7.74 3.04 -2.94
N LEU A 20 8.47 2.96 -1.83
CA LEU A 20 8.22 3.82 -0.66
C LEU A 20 8.44 5.30 -0.97
N ALA A 21 9.43 5.63 -1.79
CA ALA A 21 9.66 7.02 -2.20
C ALA A 21 8.50 7.55 -3.04
N SER A 22 8.01 6.78 -4.02
CA SER A 22 6.82 7.11 -4.81
C SER A 22 5.58 7.30 -3.91
N CYS A 23 5.38 6.39 -2.97
CA CYS A 23 4.29 6.43 -2.01
C CYS A 23 4.36 7.69 -1.12
N HIS A 24 5.56 8.04 -0.64
CA HIS A 24 5.80 9.23 0.16
C HIS A 24 5.50 10.52 -0.60
N VAL A 25 5.99 10.65 -1.84
CA VAL A 25 5.71 11.82 -2.70
C VAL A 25 4.20 11.97 -2.91
N THR A 26 3.52 10.87 -3.26
CA THR A 26 2.07 10.86 -3.46
C THR A 26 1.33 11.34 -2.21
N LEU A 27 1.70 10.85 -1.02
CA LEU A 27 1.05 11.25 0.23
C LEU A 27 1.35 12.70 0.64
N GLN A 28 2.54 13.22 0.33
CA GLN A 28 2.84 14.64 0.52
C GLN A 28 1.95 15.51 -0.38
N ASP A 29 1.78 15.13 -1.64
CA ASP A 29 0.89 15.84 -2.57
C ASP A 29 -0.56 15.80 -2.10
N VAL A 30 -1.03 14.63 -1.62
CA VAL A 30 -2.36 14.48 -1.01
C VAL A 30 -2.52 15.40 0.21
N LYS A 31 -1.50 15.44 1.10
CA LYS A 31 -1.51 16.28 2.31
C LYS A 31 -1.66 17.76 1.97
N ILE A 32 -0.91 18.23 0.96
CA ILE A 32 -0.95 19.63 0.52
C ILE A 32 -2.29 19.95 -0.15
N ASN A 33 -2.84 19.00 -0.90
CA ASN A 33 -4.00 19.22 -1.76
C ASN A 33 -5.26 18.50 -1.28
N LEU A 34 -5.52 18.38 0.02
CA LEU A 34 -6.63 17.56 0.57
C LEU A 34 -8.02 17.83 -0.06
N LYS A 35 -8.29 19.05 -0.51
CA LYS A 35 -9.56 19.44 -1.14
C LYS A 35 -9.64 19.16 -2.65
N HIS A 36 -8.53 18.73 -3.25
CA HIS A 36 -8.46 18.46 -4.68
C HIS A 36 -9.21 17.15 -5.01
N PRO A 37 -10.01 17.10 -6.10
CA PRO A 37 -10.79 15.92 -6.46
C PRO A 37 -9.97 14.63 -6.64
N LEU A 38 -8.67 14.75 -6.95
CA LEU A 38 -7.76 13.62 -7.13
C LEU A 38 -7.07 13.15 -5.85
N SER A 39 -7.25 13.83 -4.72
CA SER A 39 -6.51 13.50 -3.49
C SER A 39 -6.96 12.17 -2.87
N GLU A 40 -8.24 11.83 -2.97
CA GLU A 40 -8.74 10.53 -2.54
C GLU A 40 -8.24 9.39 -3.45
N PRO A 41 -8.37 9.46 -4.79
CA PRO A 41 -7.74 8.48 -5.69
C PRO A 41 -6.23 8.32 -5.46
N ALA A 42 -5.49 9.41 -5.27
CA ALA A 42 -4.06 9.39 -5.00
C ALA A 42 -3.73 8.72 -3.65
N PHE A 43 -4.53 8.99 -2.62
CA PHE A 43 -4.40 8.30 -1.33
C PHE A 43 -4.65 6.79 -1.47
N ARG A 44 -5.72 6.39 -2.18
CA ARG A 44 -6.02 4.98 -2.46
C ARG A 44 -4.87 4.29 -3.21
N TYR A 45 -4.30 4.97 -4.21
CA TYR A 45 -3.12 4.50 -4.92
C TYR A 45 -1.94 4.29 -3.97
N ALA A 46 -1.63 5.25 -3.11
CA ALA A 46 -0.57 5.12 -2.11
C ALA A 46 -0.79 3.93 -1.17
N VAL A 47 -2.02 3.69 -0.71
CA VAL A 47 -2.35 2.52 0.13
C VAL A 47 -2.06 1.20 -0.60
N VAL A 48 -2.47 1.09 -1.87
CA VAL A 48 -2.22 -0.10 -2.69
C VAL A 48 -0.72 -0.29 -2.91
N GLU A 49 -0.02 0.75 -3.34
CA GLU A 49 1.42 0.78 -3.60
C GLU A 49 2.20 0.33 -2.35
N TYR A 50 1.92 0.91 -1.18
CA TYR A 50 2.54 0.53 0.09
C TYR A 50 2.29 -0.94 0.46
N MET A 51 1.09 -1.45 0.22
CA MET A 51 0.75 -2.84 0.53
C MET A 51 1.46 -3.84 -0.38
N THR A 52 1.90 -3.44 -1.59
CA THR A 52 2.64 -4.35 -2.49
C THR A 52 3.93 -4.88 -1.84
N LEU A 53 4.57 -4.10 -0.98
CA LEU A 53 5.80 -4.45 -0.28
C LEU A 53 5.65 -5.67 0.64
N PHE A 54 4.47 -5.86 1.21
CA PHE A 54 4.19 -6.91 2.20
C PHE A 54 3.44 -8.10 1.61
N ASN A 55 2.98 -7.96 0.37
CA ASN A 55 2.34 -9.06 -0.36
C ASN A 55 3.41 -9.91 -1.02
N PRO A 56 3.26 -11.24 -1.02
CA PRO A 56 4.21 -12.12 -1.69
C PRO A 56 4.19 -11.85 -3.20
N SER A 57 5.29 -11.36 -3.72
CA SER A 57 5.65 -11.45 -5.14
C SER A 57 6.46 -12.73 -5.38
N LYS A 58 6.66 -13.15 -6.62
CA LYS A 58 7.57 -14.26 -6.95
C LYS A 58 8.77 -13.72 -7.71
N ASP A 59 9.95 -14.27 -7.43
CA ASP A 59 11.12 -13.99 -8.25
C ASP A 59 11.23 -14.89 -9.48
N GLY A 60 12.31 -14.74 -10.25
CA GLY A 60 12.55 -15.56 -11.44
C GLY A 60 12.67 -17.07 -11.18
N GLN A 61 12.79 -17.50 -9.91
CA GLN A 61 12.82 -18.90 -9.49
C GLN A 61 11.51 -19.32 -8.82
N GLY A 62 10.51 -18.43 -8.76
CA GLY A 62 9.22 -18.69 -8.13
C GLY A 62 9.22 -18.58 -6.61
N LEU A 63 10.31 -18.15 -5.99
CA LEU A 63 10.40 -17.97 -4.54
C LEU A 63 9.64 -16.72 -4.10
N PRO A 64 8.85 -16.79 -3.02
CA PRO A 64 8.10 -15.64 -2.55
C PRO A 64 9.03 -14.55 -2.00
N ARG A 65 8.90 -13.33 -2.51
CA ARG A 65 9.58 -12.14 -1.98
C ARG A 65 8.58 -11.14 -1.43
N ARG A 66 8.86 -10.70 -0.20
CA ARG A 66 8.12 -9.64 0.50
C ARG A 66 8.96 -9.12 1.65
N ILE A 67 8.67 -7.91 2.09
CA ILE A 67 9.21 -7.38 3.33
C ILE A 67 8.56 -8.10 4.53
N PRO A 68 9.35 -8.52 5.53
CA PRO A 68 8.81 -9.07 6.76
C PRO A 68 7.96 -8.05 7.52
N ILE A 69 6.79 -8.48 8.02
CA ILE A 69 5.93 -7.64 8.89
C ILE A 69 6.69 -7.20 10.15
N ALA A 70 7.65 -8.00 10.62
CA ALA A 70 8.50 -7.67 11.77
C ALA A 70 9.34 -6.39 11.58
N TRP A 71 9.47 -5.88 10.35
CA TRP A 71 10.18 -4.62 10.08
C TRP A 71 9.31 -3.38 10.31
N ILE A 72 8.01 -3.58 10.59
CA ILE A 72 7.10 -2.50 10.97
C ILE A 72 7.24 -2.26 12.48
N PRO A 73 7.53 -1.01 12.92
CA PRO A 73 7.55 -0.68 14.33
C PRO A 73 6.21 -0.98 15.02
N ALA A 74 6.26 -1.46 16.27
CA ALA A 74 5.09 -1.92 17.00
C ALA A 74 3.98 -0.85 17.12
N ASN A 75 4.38 0.42 17.26
CA ASN A 75 3.46 1.56 17.34
C ASN A 75 2.66 1.80 16.05
N TYR A 76 3.16 1.38 14.88
CA TYR A 76 2.46 1.52 13.60
C TYR A 76 1.76 0.24 13.13
N LEU A 77 1.83 -0.86 13.90
CA LEU A 77 1.24 -2.13 13.49
C LEU A 77 -0.29 -2.04 13.36
N SER A 78 -0.95 -1.26 14.21
CA SER A 78 -2.39 -1.00 14.14
C SER A 78 -2.77 -0.28 12.85
N LEU A 79 -2.02 0.78 12.48
CA LEU A 79 -2.19 1.49 11.22
C LEU A 79 -1.96 0.56 10.02
N HIS A 80 -0.88 -0.20 10.01
CA HIS A 80 -0.62 -1.16 8.93
C HIS A 80 -1.79 -2.15 8.72
N LYS A 81 -2.35 -2.69 9.82
CA LYS A 81 -3.52 -3.59 9.74
C LYS A 81 -4.75 -2.88 9.16
N ARG A 82 -4.99 -1.61 9.55
CA ARG A 82 -6.06 -0.78 8.97
C ARG A 82 -5.84 -0.59 7.47
N LEU A 83 -4.65 -0.17 7.05
CA LEU A 83 -4.29 0.03 5.64
C LEU A 83 -4.45 -1.26 4.81
N LYS A 84 -4.10 -2.42 5.39
CA LYS A 84 -4.33 -3.72 4.74
C LYS A 84 -5.81 -4.00 4.53
N LYS A 85 -6.66 -3.70 5.52
CA LYS A 85 -8.12 -3.82 5.39
C LYS A 85 -8.64 -2.86 4.32
N THR A 86 -8.20 -1.60 4.33
CA THR A 86 -8.56 -0.59 3.33
C THR A 86 -8.17 -1.06 1.93
N ARG A 87 -6.94 -1.53 1.71
CA ARG A 87 -6.51 -2.09 0.43
C ARG A 87 -7.41 -3.24 -0.03
N ASN A 88 -7.76 -4.15 0.86
CA ASN A 88 -8.63 -5.27 0.49
C ASN A 88 -10.05 -4.79 0.11
N GLN A 89 -10.58 -3.79 0.81
CA GLN A 89 -11.85 -3.16 0.44
C GLN A 89 -11.73 -2.47 -0.92
N LEU A 90 -10.68 -1.68 -1.14
CA LEU A 90 -10.42 -1.00 -2.42
C LEU A 90 -10.34 -2.00 -3.59
N LEU A 91 -9.61 -3.10 -3.42
CA LEU A 91 -9.49 -4.11 -4.47
C LEU A 91 -10.78 -4.90 -4.69
N ALA A 92 -11.51 -5.22 -3.62
CA ALA A 92 -12.83 -5.83 -3.74
C ALA A 92 -13.81 -4.92 -4.50
N HIS A 93 -13.77 -3.60 -4.25
CA HIS A 93 -14.58 -2.63 -4.96
C HIS A 93 -14.11 -2.36 -6.39
N SER A 94 -12.80 -2.46 -6.69
CA SER A 94 -12.34 -2.42 -8.08
C SER A 94 -12.79 -3.66 -8.86
N ASP A 95 -12.81 -4.84 -8.24
CA ASP A 95 -13.37 -6.05 -8.85
C ASP A 95 -14.91 -5.98 -8.98
N MET A 96 -15.60 -5.43 -7.97
CA MET A 96 -17.07 -5.31 -7.93
C MET A 96 -17.62 -4.08 -8.65
N SER A 97 -16.77 -3.15 -9.10
CA SER A 97 -17.18 -2.01 -9.92
C SER A 97 -17.69 -2.41 -11.31
N VAL A 98 -17.78 -3.71 -11.60
CA VAL A 98 -18.50 -4.29 -12.73
C VAL A 98 -19.90 -4.80 -12.36
N LEU A 99 -20.28 -5.05 -11.08
CA LEU A 99 -21.53 -5.81 -10.80
C LEU A 99 -22.41 -5.44 -9.58
N ASP A 100 -22.00 -4.64 -8.59
CA ASP A 100 -22.84 -4.43 -7.38
C ASP A 100 -23.57 -3.07 -7.32
N GLY A 101 -24.25 -2.71 -8.41
CA GLY A 101 -25.31 -1.70 -8.36
C GLY A 101 -26.64 -2.39 -8.06
N SER A 102 -27.26 -2.13 -6.90
CA SER A 102 -28.66 -2.53 -6.72
C SER A 102 -29.55 -1.57 -7.53
N LEU A 103 -30.27 -2.13 -8.50
CA LEU A 103 -31.32 -1.45 -9.25
C LEU A 103 -32.58 -1.44 -8.39
N ASN A 104 -32.87 -0.32 -7.76
CA ASN A 104 -34.18 -0.10 -7.15
C ASN A 104 -35.08 0.59 -8.20
N LEU A 105 -36.17 -0.07 -8.55
CA LEU A 105 -37.23 0.48 -9.37
C LEU A 105 -38.16 1.26 -8.46
N GLU A 106 -38.14 2.59 -8.54
CA GLU A 106 -39.14 3.44 -7.88
C GLU A 106 -40.06 4.05 -8.94
N GLU A 107 -41.36 4.07 -8.66
CA GLU A 107 -42.32 4.78 -9.50
C GLU A 107 -42.30 6.27 -9.19
N ALA A 108 -41.78 7.06 -10.14
CA ALA A 108 -41.93 8.51 -10.12
C ALA A 108 -42.89 8.92 -11.23
N ARG A 109 -44.06 9.47 -10.85
CA ARG A 109 -45.09 9.97 -11.79
C ARG A 109 -45.62 8.91 -12.77
N GLY A 110 -45.80 7.66 -12.31
CA GLY A 110 -46.36 6.57 -13.11
C GLY A 110 -45.43 6.02 -14.20
N LEU A 111 -44.15 6.38 -14.15
CA LEU A 111 -43.10 5.83 -15.00
C LEU A 111 -42.07 5.11 -14.11
N PRO A 112 -41.63 3.90 -14.48
CA PRO A 112 -40.56 3.21 -13.75
C PRO A 112 -39.25 3.97 -13.96
N VAL A 113 -38.67 4.46 -12.87
CA VAL A 113 -37.35 5.11 -12.88
C VAL A 113 -36.37 4.17 -12.17
N THR A 114 -35.28 3.85 -12.83
CA THR A 114 -34.21 3.04 -12.25
C THR A 114 -33.25 3.93 -11.47
N THR A 115 -33.15 3.71 -10.17
CA THR A 115 -32.23 4.42 -9.29
C THR A 115 -31.14 3.45 -8.86
N THR A 116 -29.88 3.77 -9.19
CA THR A 116 -28.72 2.98 -8.79
C THR A 116 -28.19 3.50 -7.46
N THR A 117 -28.24 2.67 -6.42
CA THR A 117 -27.66 3.00 -5.11
C THR A 117 -26.24 2.45 -5.04
N LEU A 118 -25.24 3.31 -5.02
CA LEU A 118 -23.84 2.93 -4.81
C LEU A 118 -23.55 2.85 -3.31
N THR A 119 -22.98 1.74 -2.84
CA THR A 119 -22.52 1.59 -1.46
C THR A 119 -21.40 2.58 -1.19
N HIS A 120 -21.72 3.68 -0.50
CA HIS A 120 -20.76 4.71 -0.13
C HIS A 120 -19.84 4.19 0.98
N VAL A 121 -18.62 3.78 0.63
CA VAL A 121 -17.55 3.57 1.63
C VAL A 121 -16.98 4.94 1.96
N ASP A 122 -17.05 5.33 3.23
CA ASP A 122 -16.48 6.58 3.72
C ASP A 122 -14.94 6.50 3.76
N ASP A 123 -14.32 6.60 2.58
CA ASP A 123 -12.87 6.57 2.39
C ASP A 123 -12.19 7.85 2.91
N LEU A 124 -12.97 8.92 3.17
CA LEU A 124 -12.51 10.18 3.75
C LEU A 124 -12.06 10.04 5.21
N ALA A 125 -12.51 9.01 5.93
CA ALA A 125 -11.99 8.71 7.26
C ALA A 125 -10.50 8.29 7.24
N ALA A 126 -10.03 7.69 6.13
CA ALA A 126 -8.64 7.27 5.99
C ALA A 126 -7.69 8.44 5.63
N LEU A 127 -8.19 9.45 4.91
CA LEU A 127 -7.47 10.70 4.63
C LEU A 127 -7.06 11.48 5.90
N LYS A 128 -7.76 11.27 7.02
CA LYS A 128 -7.39 11.88 8.31
C LYS A 128 -6.07 11.35 8.89
N ASN A 129 -5.57 10.21 8.39
CA ASN A 129 -4.36 9.57 8.89
C ASN A 129 -3.15 9.77 7.96
N VAL A 130 -3.20 10.73 7.03
CA VAL A 130 -2.09 10.97 6.08
C VAL A 130 -0.76 11.21 6.80
N ASP A 131 -0.78 11.96 7.90
CA ASP A 131 0.43 12.19 8.72
C ASP A 131 0.95 10.90 9.36
N GLU A 132 0.07 10.13 10.01
CA GLU A 132 0.43 8.84 10.61
C GLU A 132 0.96 7.85 9.55
N PHE A 133 0.46 7.93 8.32
CA PHE A 133 0.92 7.11 7.20
C PHE A 133 2.29 7.56 6.68
N LEU A 134 2.53 8.87 6.56
CA LEU A 134 3.85 9.40 6.23
C LEU A 134 4.91 8.96 7.26
N ASP A 135 4.57 9.01 8.55
CA ASP A 135 5.46 8.57 9.63
C ASP A 135 5.74 7.07 9.56
N LEU A 136 4.72 6.24 9.27
CA LEU A 136 4.88 4.81 9.04
C LEU A 136 5.79 4.54 7.83
N LEU A 137 5.62 5.25 6.71
CA LEU A 137 6.47 5.08 5.53
C LEU A 137 7.93 5.39 5.86
N GLN A 138 8.17 6.49 6.57
CA GLN A 138 9.51 6.89 6.98
C GLN A 138 10.15 5.82 7.87
N ALA A 139 9.42 5.30 8.85
CA ALA A 139 9.95 4.28 9.75
C ALA A 139 10.26 2.94 9.04
N VAL A 140 9.42 2.53 8.08
CA VAL A 140 9.71 1.35 7.25
C VAL A 140 10.92 1.60 6.35
N ARG A 141 11.04 2.80 5.79
CA ARG A 141 12.19 3.19 4.95
C ARG A 141 13.51 3.15 5.73
N ASP A 142 13.51 3.66 6.95
CA ASP A 142 14.69 3.64 7.82
C ASP A 142 15.15 2.22 8.13
N LYS A 143 14.21 1.29 8.36
CA LYS A 143 14.55 -0.13 8.50
C LYS A 143 15.07 -0.76 7.22
N LEU A 144 14.48 -0.45 6.07
CA LEU A 144 15.02 -0.94 4.80
C LEU A 144 16.45 -0.46 4.55
N PHE A 145 16.76 0.80 4.84
CA PHE A 145 18.13 1.31 4.72
C PHE A 145 19.10 0.66 5.70
N GLU A 146 18.66 0.38 6.93
CA GLU A 146 19.46 -0.37 7.89
C GLU A 146 19.80 -1.78 7.38
N GLU A 147 18.79 -2.51 6.89
CA GLU A 147 18.98 -3.86 6.36
C GLU A 147 19.81 -3.87 5.08
N ARG A 148 19.61 -2.89 4.19
CA ARG A 148 20.46 -2.68 3.01
C ARG A 148 21.92 -2.53 3.39
N ARG A 149 22.22 -1.66 4.37
CA ARG A 149 23.60 -1.44 4.86
C ARG A 149 24.20 -2.73 5.43
N LYS A 150 23.43 -3.51 6.20
CA LYS A 150 23.88 -4.81 6.73
C LYS A 150 24.25 -5.78 5.61
N GLN A 151 23.42 -5.88 4.57
CA GLN A 151 23.67 -6.77 3.45
C GLN A 151 24.87 -6.33 2.59
N VAL A 152 25.00 -5.04 2.32
CA VAL A 152 26.17 -4.50 1.59
C VAL A 152 27.46 -4.73 2.37
N ALA A 153 27.48 -4.45 3.68
CA ALA A 153 28.65 -4.68 4.53
C ALA A 153 29.03 -6.17 4.60
N ALA A 154 28.04 -7.07 4.63
CA ALA A 154 28.29 -8.51 4.57
C ALA A 154 29.00 -8.89 3.27
N LEU A 155 28.54 -8.40 2.11
CA LEU A 155 29.17 -8.66 0.81
C LEU A 155 30.60 -8.13 0.73
N SER A 156 30.87 -6.92 1.25
CA SER A 156 32.22 -6.35 1.28
C SER A 156 33.20 -7.16 2.15
N ASN A 157 32.71 -7.79 3.22
CA ASN A 157 33.50 -8.66 4.09
C ASN A 157 33.70 -10.09 3.52
N THR A 158 33.09 -10.41 2.37
CA THR A 158 33.20 -11.74 1.75
C THR A 158 34.10 -11.76 0.50
N GLN A 159 34.74 -10.64 0.16
CA GLN A 159 35.73 -10.60 -0.92
C GLN A 159 37.13 -10.98 -0.37
N PRO A 160 37.78 -12.04 -0.89
CA PRO A 160 39.16 -12.40 -0.55
C PRO A 160 40.19 -11.41 -1.12
#